data_AF-A0A847VTF1-F1
#
_entry.id   AF-A0A847VTF1-F1
#
_cell.length_a   1.000
_cell.length_b   1.000
_cell.length_c   1.000
_cell.angle_alpha   90.00
_cell.angle_beta   90.00
_cell.angle_gamma   90.00
#
_symmetry.space_group_name_H-M   'P 1'
#
loop_
_entity.id
_entity.type
_entity.pdbx_description
1 polymer ?
#
loop_
_entity_poly.entity_id
_entity_poly.type
_entity_poly.pdbx_seq_one_letter_code
_entity_poly.pdbx_strand_id
1 'polypeptide(L)'
;MVIPKQFEGLQDLEAMLLTSILGTFVALSEDLISFRQAESYWLSDLTADLFEEMNLSEEIVNILHEGIRLKELIEFGNIYYDAIDKLIHDCKSLIANYYTEYQQEEESTFSSLLN
;
A
#
# COMPACT_ATOMS: atom_id res chain seq x y z
N MET A 1 5.42 28.24 -10.09
CA MET A 1 4.12 27.55 -10.15
C MET A 1 3.91 26.97 -8.77
N VAL A 2 2.98 27.52 -7.99
CA VAL A 2 2.72 27.05 -6.62
C VAL A 2 1.82 25.83 -6.74
N ILE A 3 2.34 24.65 -6.42
CA ILE A 3 1.54 23.42 -6.36
C ILE A 3 0.55 23.61 -5.20
N PRO A 4 -0.76 23.45 -5.41
CA PRO A 4 -1.74 23.67 -4.36
C PRO A 4 -1.58 22.62 -3.25
N LYS A 5 -1.77 23.05 -1.99
CA LYS A 5 -1.78 22.28 -0.73
C LYS A 5 -2.70 21.03 -0.67
N GLN A 6 -3.31 20.64 -1.79
CA GLN A 6 -4.24 19.50 -1.86
C GLN A 6 -3.53 18.14 -1.92
N PHE A 7 -2.21 18.09 -2.19
CA PHE A 7 -1.47 16.84 -2.39
C PHE A 7 -0.96 16.17 -1.11
N GLU A 8 -0.70 16.91 -0.02
CA GLU A 8 -0.26 16.31 1.27
C GLU A 8 -1.30 15.31 1.82
N GLY A 9 -2.59 15.63 1.76
CA GLY A 9 -3.65 14.78 2.32
C GLY A 9 -3.88 13.48 1.56
N LEU A 10 -3.58 13.44 0.25
CA LEU A 10 -3.73 12.23 -0.55
C LEU A 10 -2.57 11.27 -0.31
N GLN A 11 -1.33 11.76 -0.28
CA GLN A 11 -0.15 10.94 0.03
C GLN A 11 -0.21 10.39 1.46
N ASP A 12 -0.63 11.20 2.44
CA ASP A 12 -0.86 10.73 3.82
C ASP A 12 -1.91 9.61 3.87
N LEU A 13 -3.00 9.76 3.11
CA LEU A 13 -4.04 8.75 3.00
C LEU A 13 -3.53 7.47 2.35
N GLU A 14 -2.79 7.58 1.25
CA GLU A 14 -2.16 6.47 0.55
C GLU A 14 -1.20 5.70 1.48
N ALA A 15 -0.33 6.40 2.20
CA ALA A 15 0.59 5.80 3.16
C ALA A 15 -0.16 5.09 4.30
N MET A 16 -1.24 5.68 4.81
CA MET A 16 -2.09 5.06 5.84
C MET A 16 -2.77 3.78 5.33
N LEU A 17 -3.39 3.84 4.15
CA LEU A 17 -4.08 2.70 3.54
C LEU A 17 -3.09 1.56 3.24
N LEU A 18 -1.97 1.89 2.62
CA LEU A 18 -0.91 0.93 2.31
C LEU A 18 -0.32 0.28 3.56
N THR A 19 -0.18 1.03 4.66
CA THR A 19 0.25 0.48 5.95
C THR A 19 -0.77 -0.51 6.52
N SER A 20 -2.07 -0.24 6.36
CA SER A 20 -3.13 -1.16 6.79
C SER A 20 -3.15 -2.45 5.95
N ILE A 21 -2.96 -2.31 4.63
CA ILE A 21 -2.83 -3.45 3.71
C ILE A 21 -1.59 -4.29 4.05
N LEU A 22 -0.45 -3.65 4.33
CA LEU A 22 0.76 -4.33 4.81
C LEU A 22 0.47 -5.15 6.07
N GLY A 23 -0.23 -4.58 7.05
CA GLY A 23 -0.61 -5.30 8.27
C GLY A 23 -1.46 -6.54 7.98
N THR A 24 -2.29 -6.49 6.93
CA THR A 24 -3.11 -7.61 6.48
C THR A 24 -2.25 -8.73 5.88
N PHE A 25 -1.27 -8.38 5.04
CA PHE A 25 -0.34 -9.37 4.50
C PHE A 25 0.53 -10.02 5.58
N VAL A 26 1.05 -9.24 6.54
CA VAL A 26 1.79 -9.78 7.68
C VAL A 26 0.92 -10.71 8.54
N ALA A 27 -0.35 -10.37 8.74
CA ALA A 27 -1.26 -11.25 9.46
C ALA A 27 -1.56 -12.55 8.69
N LEU A 28 -1.58 -12.51 7.35
CA LEU A 28 -1.71 -13.69 6.51
C LEU A 28 -0.44 -14.56 6.52
N SER A 29 0.76 -13.96 6.47
CA SER A 29 2.02 -14.72 6.47
C SER A 29 2.25 -15.49 7.77
N GLU A 30 1.74 -14.96 8.89
CA GLU A 30 1.86 -15.55 10.22
C GLU A 30 0.64 -16.41 10.61
N ASP A 31 -0.25 -16.73 9.65
CA ASP A 31 -1.49 -17.49 9.85
C ASP A 31 -2.41 -16.93 10.97
N LEU A 32 -2.31 -15.62 11.27
CA LEU A 32 -3.13 -14.95 12.29
C LEU A 32 -4.55 -14.68 11.83
N ILE A 33 -4.73 -14.56 10.51
CA ILE A 33 -6.03 -14.43 9.85
C ILE A 33 -6.11 -15.38 8.65
N SER A 34 -7.32 -15.81 8.31
CA SER A 34 -7.59 -16.50 7.06
C SER A 34 -7.69 -15.51 5.89
N PHE A 35 -7.47 -15.99 4.66
CA PHE A 35 -7.71 -15.18 3.45
C PHE A 35 -9.13 -14.60 3.42
N ARG A 36 -10.14 -15.39 3.82
CA ARG A 36 -11.53 -14.92 3.90
C ARG A 36 -11.70 -13.71 4.82
N GLN A 37 -10.95 -13.63 5.92
CA GLN A 37 -10.97 -12.46 6.79
C GLN A 37 -10.26 -11.28 6.11
N ALA A 38 -9.11 -11.51 5.47
CA ALA A 38 -8.40 -10.48 4.71
C ALA A 38 -9.24 -9.88 3.57
N GLU A 39 -10.00 -10.72 2.84
CA GLU A 39 -10.97 -10.30 1.82
C GLU A 39 -12.05 -9.40 2.41
N SER A 40 -12.54 -9.71 3.61
CA SER A 40 -13.55 -8.87 4.29
C SER A 40 -13.01 -7.52 4.79
N TYR A 41 -11.68 -7.36 4.88
CA TYR A 41 -11.04 -6.13 5.33
C TYR A 41 -10.58 -5.26 4.16
N TRP A 42 -9.79 -5.83 3.26
CA TRP A 42 -9.11 -5.10 2.20
C TRP A 42 -9.11 -5.84 0.87
N LEU A 43 -8.87 -7.15 0.86
CA LEU A 43 -8.55 -7.90 -0.36
C LEU A 43 -9.80 -8.30 -1.15
N SER A 44 -10.65 -7.32 -1.49
CA SER A 44 -11.87 -7.51 -2.29
C SER A 44 -11.84 -6.67 -3.56
N ASP A 45 -12.46 -7.17 -4.63
CA ASP A 45 -12.58 -6.44 -5.90
C ASP A 45 -13.23 -5.05 -5.69
N LEU A 46 -14.22 -4.96 -4.80
CA LEU A 46 -14.88 -3.71 -4.43
C LEU A 46 -13.90 -2.68 -3.84
N THR A 47 -12.93 -3.12 -3.04
CA THR A 47 -11.91 -2.24 -2.46
C THR A 47 -10.97 -1.72 -3.54
N ALA A 48 -10.62 -2.57 -4.52
CA ALA A 48 -9.79 -2.16 -5.66
C ALA A 48 -10.50 -1.13 -6.54
N ASP A 49 -11.76 -1.37 -6.88
CA ASP A 49 -12.60 -0.42 -7.63
C ASP A 49 -12.67 0.93 -6.89
N LEU A 50 -12.84 0.93 -5.57
CA LEU A 50 -12.86 2.15 -4.77
C LEU A 50 -11.54 2.90 -4.82
N PHE A 51 -10.40 2.20 -4.76
CA PHE A 51 -9.08 2.85 -4.82
C PHE A 51 -8.82 3.48 -6.19
N GLU A 52 -9.28 2.84 -7.26
CA GLU A 52 -9.25 3.39 -8.62
C GLU A 52 -10.15 4.63 -8.73
N GLU A 53 -11.37 4.59 -8.20
CA GLU A 53 -12.29 5.73 -8.18
C GLU A 53 -11.76 6.92 -7.37
N MET A 54 -11.03 6.64 -6.29
CA MET A 54 -10.35 7.64 -5.47
C MET A 54 -9.07 8.19 -6.13
N ASN A 55 -8.69 7.65 -7.29
CA ASN A 55 -7.51 8.04 -8.05
C ASN A 55 -6.22 7.93 -7.22
N LEU A 56 -6.12 6.86 -6.40
CA LEU A 56 -4.90 6.51 -5.67
C LEU A 56 -3.82 6.01 -6.64
N SER A 57 -2.57 5.97 -6.16
CA SER A 57 -1.43 5.45 -6.90
C SER A 57 -1.71 4.08 -7.52
N GLU A 58 -1.39 3.96 -8.80
CA GLU A 58 -1.47 2.71 -9.57
C GLU A 58 -0.69 1.59 -8.89
N GLU A 59 0.40 1.90 -8.19
CA GLU A 59 1.20 0.92 -7.46
C GLU A 59 0.42 0.31 -6.28
N ILE A 60 -0.35 1.12 -5.54
CA ILE A 60 -1.21 0.64 -4.44
C ILE A 60 -2.34 -0.22 -4.99
N VAL A 61 -2.98 0.21 -6.07
CA VAL A 61 -4.04 -0.54 -6.75
C VAL A 61 -3.52 -1.89 -7.25
N ASN A 62 -2.33 -1.91 -7.85
CA ASN A 62 -1.69 -3.14 -8.32
C ASN A 62 -1.38 -4.11 -7.18
N ILE A 63 -0.84 -3.62 -6.05
CA ILE A 63 -0.62 -4.44 -4.84
C ILE A 63 -1.94 -5.08 -4.38
N LEU A 64 -3.04 -4.32 -4.42
CA LEU A 64 -4.33 -4.80 -3.99
C LEU A 64 -4.88 -5.89 -4.92
N HIS A 65 -4.80 -5.69 -6.24
CA HIS A 65 -5.18 -6.70 -7.24
C HIS A 65 -4.38 -8.00 -7.09
N GLU A 66 -3.07 -7.91 -6.90
CA GLU A 66 -2.23 -9.08 -6.64
C GLU A 66 -2.57 -9.75 -5.30
N GLY A 67 -2.88 -8.97 -4.27
CA GLY A 67 -3.39 -9.47 -2.99
C GLY A 67 -4.71 -10.25 -3.14
N ILE A 68 -5.64 -9.80 -3.97
CA ILE A 68 -6.90 -10.50 -4.26
C ILE A 68 -6.64 -11.85 -4.94
N ARG A 69 -5.63 -11.93 -5.82
CA ARG A 69 -5.25 -13.16 -6.54
C ARG A 69 -4.68 -14.25 -5.64
N LEU A 70 -4.24 -13.92 -4.42
CA LEU A 70 -3.77 -14.92 -3.45
C LEU A 70 -4.79 -16.03 -3.18
N LYS A 71 -6.10 -15.77 -3.35
CA LYS A 71 -7.16 -16.79 -3.22
C LYS A 71 -6.95 -18.01 -4.13
N GLU A 72 -6.35 -17.81 -5.30
CA GLU A 72 -6.07 -18.85 -6.28
C GLU A 72 -4.86 -19.70 -5.87
N LEU A 73 -4.03 -19.18 -4.95
CA LEU A 73 -2.79 -19.78 -4.52
C LEU A 73 -2.92 -20.56 -3.21
N ILE A 74 -4.03 -20.43 -2.45
CA ILE A 74 -4.20 -21.01 -1.10
C ILE A 74 -3.88 -22.52 -1.06
N GLU A 75 -4.26 -23.26 -2.09
CA GLU A 75 -4.01 -24.72 -2.16
C GLU A 75 -2.52 -25.07 -2.44
N PHE A 76 -1.72 -24.09 -2.85
CA PHE A 76 -0.32 -24.20 -3.23
C PHE A 76 0.61 -23.62 -2.15
N GLY A 77 0.48 -24.10 -0.91
CA GLY A 77 1.15 -23.61 0.31
C GLY A 77 2.44 -22.79 0.12
N ASN A 78 3.53 -23.39 -0.37
CA ASN A 78 4.80 -22.65 -0.55
C ASN A 78 4.67 -21.43 -1.48
N ILE A 79 3.98 -21.59 -2.62
CA ILE A 79 3.78 -20.50 -3.59
C ILE A 79 2.89 -19.40 -2.99
N TYR A 80 1.90 -19.77 -2.17
CA TYR A 80 1.05 -18.82 -1.45
C TYR A 80 1.86 -17.94 -0.50
N TYR A 81 2.71 -18.53 0.35
CA TYR A 81 3.54 -17.76 1.28
C TYR A 81 4.62 -16.94 0.56
N ASP A 82 5.25 -17.48 -0.49
CA ASP A 82 6.22 -16.74 -1.31
C ASP A 82 5.58 -15.49 -1.95
N ALA A 83 4.32 -15.61 -2.41
CA ALA A 83 3.56 -14.49 -2.97
C ALA A 83 3.22 -13.44 -1.90
N ILE A 84 2.85 -13.85 -0.69
CA ILE A 84 2.61 -12.93 0.43
C ILE A 84 3.90 -12.18 0.80
N ASP A 85 5.03 -12.87 0.89
CA ASP A 85 6.33 -12.26 1.23
C ASP A 85 6.74 -11.21 0.20
N LYS A 86 6.49 -11.47 -1.08
CA LYS A 86 6.69 -10.48 -2.14
C LYS A 86 5.80 -9.25 -1.93
N LEU A 87 4.50 -9.44 -1.65
CA LEU A 87 3.58 -8.33 -1.42
C LEU A 87 3.97 -7.50 -0.18
N ILE A 88 4.45 -8.16 0.89
CA ILE A 88 5.00 -7.48 2.07
C ILE A 88 6.21 -6.62 1.68
N HIS A 89 7.10 -7.14 0.83
CA HIS A 89 8.26 -6.40 0.34
C HIS A 89 7.85 -5.19 -0.52
N ASP A 90 6.90 -5.37 -1.43
CA ASP A 90 6.40 -4.33 -2.32
C ASP A 90 5.74 -3.20 -1.50
N CYS A 91 4.90 -3.54 -0.52
CA CYS A 91 4.34 -2.57 0.42
C CYS A 91 5.42 -1.79 1.18
N LYS A 92 6.40 -2.47 1.78
CA LYS A 92 7.47 -1.82 2.56
C LYS A 92 8.30 -0.87 1.69
N SER A 93 8.60 -1.27 0.46
CA SER A 93 9.37 -0.47 -0.48
C SER A 93 8.60 0.80 -0.88
N LEU A 94 7.31 0.65 -1.19
CA LEU A 94 6.47 1.79 -1.56
C LEU A 94 6.21 2.75 -0.38
N ILE A 95 6.00 2.23 0.83
CA ILE A 95 5.91 3.05 2.05
C ILE A 95 7.19 3.87 2.27
N ALA A 96 8.36 3.27 2.05
CA ALA A 96 9.63 3.98 2.20
C ALA A 96 9.78 5.14 1.21
N ASN A 97 9.21 5.03 0.00
CA ASN A 97 9.23 6.11 -0.99
C ASN A 97 8.43 7.32 -0.50
N TYR A 98 7.22 7.11 0.03
CA TYR A 98 6.44 8.19 0.63
C TYR A 98 7.24 8.93 1.71
N TYR A 99 7.85 8.21 2.66
CA TYR A 99 8.65 8.85 3.72
C TYR A 99 9.94 9.53 3.24
N THR A 100 10.53 9.07 2.13
CA THR A 100 11.73 9.70 1.54
C THR A 100 11.37 11.00 0.83
N GLU A 101 10.21 11.06 0.18
CA GLU A 101 9.69 12.29 -0.45
C GLU A 101 9.41 13.37 0.60
N TYR A 102 8.80 13.02 1.75
CA TYR A 102 8.59 13.97 2.86
C TYR A 102 9.89 14.62 3.36
N GLN A 103 10.97 13.85 3.48
CA GLN A 103 12.25 14.39 3.97
C GLN A 103 12.89 15.37 2.97
N GLN A 104 12.76 15.11 1.66
CA GLN A 104 13.29 15.99 0.62
C GLN A 104 12.49 17.30 0.50
N GLU A 105 11.17 17.25 0.69
CA GLU A 105 10.34 18.46 0.69
C GLU A 105 10.67 19.37 1.87
N GLU A 106 10.83 18.84 3.09
CA GLU A 106 11.21 19.64 4.27
C GLU A 106 12.59 20.31 4.10
N GLU A 107 13.59 19.58 3.59
CA GLU A 107 14.93 20.14 3.35
C GLU A 107 14.95 21.23 2.26
N SER A 108 14.16 21.07 1.19
CA SER A 108 14.06 22.08 0.12
C SER A 108 13.35 23.35 0.62
N THR A 109 12.31 23.20 1.42
CA THR A 109 11.54 24.31 2.00
C THR A 109 12.42 25.11 2.96
N PHE A 110 13.19 24.42 3.80
CA PHE A 110 14.12 25.05 4.75
C PHE A 110 15.25 25.80 4.04
N SER A 111 15.82 25.23 2.96
CA SER A 111 16.86 25.88 2.16
C SER A 111 16.37 27.12 1.41
N SER A 112 15.11 27.14 0.97
CA SER A 112 14.49 28.29 0.29
C SER A 112 14.21 29.47 1.22
N LEU A 113 14.05 29.23 2.52
CA LEU A 113 13.85 30.26 3.54
C LEU A 113 15.16 30.90 4.02
N LEU A 114 16.30 30.28 3.72
CA LEU A 114 17.64 30.73 4.12
C LEU A 114 18.39 31.50 3.01
N ASN A 115 17.78 31.66 1.82
CA ASN A 115 18.28 32.48 0.71
C ASN A 115 17.36 33.67 0.42
#